data_AF-A0A8H2JIH5-F1
#
_entry.id   AF-A0A8H2JIH5-F1
#
_cell.length_a   1.000
_cell.length_b   1.000
_cell.length_c   1.000
_cell.angle_alpha   90.00
_cell.angle_beta   90.00
_cell.angle_gamma   90.00
#
_symmetry.space_group_name_H-M   'P 1'
#
loop_
_entity.id
_entity.type
_entity.pdbx_description
1 polymer ?
#
loop_
_entity_poly.entity_id
_entity_poly.type
_entity_poly.pdbx_seq_one_letter_code
_entity_poly.pdbx_strand_id
1 'polypeptide(L)'
;TGNNHVYIDKEAQLSMAVKIIVNAKASRPSVCNAAETLLIHSEIAPFLLPAIEKELVEHGVSLRADTRALEYLETAALAEEADWDTEYLDYILAVKVVDSLSEAIAHINRHNTKHSETIVTDSYSASQRFLNEV
;
A
#
# COMPACT_ATOMS: atom_id res chain seq x y z
N THR A 1 -2.20 10.02 -15.22
CA THR A 1 -2.51 9.81 -13.80
C THR A 1 -1.80 8.56 -13.36
N GLY A 2 -1.23 8.54 -12.17
CA GLY A 2 -0.53 7.41 -11.57
C GLY A 2 -1.17 7.01 -10.25
N ASN A 3 -2.26 6.25 -10.33
CA ASN A 3 -2.84 5.61 -9.14
C ASN A 3 -2.03 4.33 -8.84
N ASN A 4 -0.86 4.52 -8.22
CA ASN A 4 0.14 3.47 -8.05
C ASN A 4 -0.08 2.72 -6.74
N HIS A 5 0.10 1.40 -6.78
CA HIS A 5 -0.06 0.55 -5.61
C HIS A 5 1.28 -0.04 -5.16
N VAL A 6 1.41 -0.21 -3.85
CA VAL A 6 2.43 -1.06 -3.24
C VAL A 6 1.73 -2.19 -2.51
N TYR A 7 1.98 -3.43 -2.92
CA TYR A 7 1.55 -4.63 -2.20
C TYR A 7 2.69 -5.18 -1.34
N ILE A 8 2.48 -5.26 -0.02
CA ILE A 8 3.39 -5.93 0.91
C ILE A 8 2.85 -7.34 1.18
N ASP A 9 3.57 -8.32 0.64
CA ASP A 9 3.24 -9.74 0.75
C ASP A 9 3.64 -10.32 2.11
N LYS A 10 3.04 -11.45 2.49
CA LYS A 10 3.34 -12.11 3.77
C LYS A 10 4.80 -12.57 3.93
N GLU A 11 5.50 -12.84 2.83
CA GLU A 11 6.93 -13.20 2.86
C GLU A 11 7.85 -11.98 2.76
N ALA A 12 7.34 -10.75 2.92
CA ALA A 12 8.15 -9.54 2.87
C ALA A 12 9.09 -9.41 4.08
N GLN A 13 10.30 -8.91 3.83
CA GLN A 13 11.18 -8.43 4.91
C GLN A 13 10.61 -7.17 5.54
N LEU A 14 10.10 -7.30 6.77
CA LEU A 14 9.35 -6.25 7.47
C LEU A 14 10.07 -4.89 7.48
N SER A 15 11.35 -4.85 7.85
CA SER A 15 12.11 -3.60 7.95
C SER A 15 12.36 -2.95 6.58
N MET A 16 12.46 -3.74 5.52
CA MET A 16 12.59 -3.25 4.16
C MET A 16 11.26 -2.69 3.66
N ALA A 17 10.16 -3.38 3.95
CA ALA A 17 8.82 -3.00 3.54
C ALA A 17 8.41 -1.62 4.08
N VAL A 18 8.69 -1.33 5.36
CA VAL A 18 8.47 0.01 5.96
C VAL A 18 9.24 1.09 5.20
N LYS A 19 10.54 0.87 4.96
CA LYS A 19 11.38 1.85 4.23
C LYS A 19 10.89 2.09 2.81
N ILE A 20 10.47 1.03 2.12
CA ILE A 20 9.96 1.11 0.75
C ILE A 20 8.68 1.95 0.73
N ILE A 21 7.68 1.67 1.58
CA ILE A 21 6.41 2.41 1.52
C ILE A 21 6.57 3.88 1.93
N VAL A 22 7.39 4.16 2.95
CA VAL A 22 7.70 5.53 3.36
C VAL A 22 8.38 6.28 2.22
N ASN A 23 9.37 5.66 1.55
CA ASN A 23 10.02 6.29 0.41
C ASN A 23 9.04 6.50 -0.76
N ALA A 24 8.22 5.52 -1.07
CA ALA A 24 7.27 5.57 -2.18
C ALA A 24 6.22 6.67 -1.99
N LYS A 25 5.83 7.01 -0.76
CA LYS A 25 4.87 8.08 -0.49
C LYS A 25 5.50 9.43 -0.17
N ALA A 26 6.44 9.46 0.78
CA ALA A 26 6.88 10.70 1.41
C ALA A 26 8.10 11.35 0.74
N SER A 27 8.80 10.65 -0.16
CA SER A 27 10.00 11.24 -0.79
C SER A 27 9.66 12.40 -1.73
N ARG A 28 8.61 12.25 -2.53
CA ARG A 28 8.09 13.27 -3.44
C ARG A 28 6.63 12.95 -3.81
N PRO A 29 5.64 13.32 -2.99
CA PRO A 29 4.25 12.94 -3.25
C PRO A 29 3.63 13.60 -4.48
N SER A 30 4.19 14.71 -4.96
CA SER A 30 3.63 15.47 -6.09
C SER A 30 3.99 14.92 -7.48
N VAL A 31 4.57 13.72 -7.56
CA VAL A 31 4.93 13.08 -8.84
C VAL A 31 4.09 11.84 -9.09
N CYS A 32 3.84 11.54 -10.36
CA CYS A 32 2.92 10.49 -10.80
C CYS A 32 3.38 9.05 -10.51
N ASN A 33 4.54 8.84 -9.88
CA ASN A 33 4.99 7.52 -9.43
C ASN A 33 4.95 7.36 -7.91
N ALA A 34 4.44 8.35 -7.17
CA ALA A 34 4.21 8.22 -5.74
C ALA A 34 3.15 7.14 -5.47
N ALA A 35 3.33 6.38 -4.38
CA ALA A 35 2.31 5.42 -3.96
C ALA A 35 1.03 6.15 -3.55
N GLU A 36 -0.12 5.68 -4.03
CA GLU A 36 -1.43 6.21 -3.65
C GLU A 36 -2.21 5.22 -2.78
N THR A 37 -1.96 3.91 -3.00
CA THR A 37 -2.56 2.83 -2.21
C THR A 37 -1.51 1.83 -1.72
N LEU A 38 -1.55 1.51 -0.42
CA LEU A 38 -0.87 0.38 0.20
C LEU A 38 -1.84 -0.78 0.37
N LEU A 39 -1.52 -1.91 -0.25
CA LEU A 39 -2.15 -3.20 0.04
C LEU A 39 -1.22 -4.01 0.94
N ILE A 40 -1.74 -4.59 2.03
CA ILE A 40 -0.92 -5.40 2.95
C ILE A 40 -1.58 -6.74 3.25
N HIS A 41 -0.80 -7.81 3.21
CA HIS A 41 -1.30 -9.14 3.53
C HIS A 41 -1.71 -9.25 5.02
N SER A 42 -2.85 -9.86 5.29
CA SER A 42 -3.46 -9.95 6.62
C SER A 42 -2.58 -10.62 7.68
N GLU A 43 -1.80 -11.63 7.30
CA GLU A 43 -0.83 -12.29 8.19
C GLU A 43 0.22 -11.35 8.80
N ILE A 44 0.61 -10.27 8.10
CA ILE A 44 1.66 -9.34 8.55
C ILE A 44 1.12 -7.97 8.97
N ALA A 45 -0.12 -7.64 8.61
CA ALA A 45 -0.77 -6.37 8.92
C ALA A 45 -0.72 -6.01 10.42
N PRO A 46 -1.01 -6.92 11.39
CA PRO A 46 -0.98 -6.59 12.82
C PRO A 46 0.39 -6.14 13.33
N PHE A 47 1.46 -6.61 12.69
CA PHE A 47 2.84 -6.33 13.12
C PHE A 47 3.43 -5.11 12.41
N LEU A 48 3.00 -4.86 11.18
CA LEU A 48 3.63 -3.89 10.30
C LEU A 48 2.88 -2.56 10.21
N LEU A 49 1.53 -2.58 10.26
CA LEU A 49 0.73 -1.36 10.16
C LEU A 49 1.04 -0.33 11.25
N PRO A 50 1.22 -0.71 12.55
CA PRO A 50 1.61 0.27 13.57
C PRO A 50 2.98 0.92 13.30
N ALA A 51 3.94 0.15 12.77
CA ALA A 51 5.26 0.66 12.44
C ALA A 51 5.23 1.56 11.19
N ILE A 52 4.43 1.19 10.18
CA ILE A 52 4.20 1.99 8.98
C ILE A 52 3.53 3.33 9.34
N GLU A 53 2.48 3.30 10.17
CA GLU A 53 1.77 4.52 10.59
C GLU A 53 2.71 5.49 11.29
N LYS A 54 3.47 5.01 12.27
CA LYS A 54 4.42 5.85 13.00
C LYS A 54 5.35 6.61 12.05
N GLU A 55 6.01 5.90 11.14
CA GLU A 55 6.98 6.51 10.22
C GLU A 55 6.30 7.44 9.21
N LEU A 56 5.14 7.08 8.67
CA LEU A 56 4.40 7.89 7.72
C LEU A 56 3.87 9.18 8.35
N VAL A 57 3.33 9.10 9.56
CA VAL A 57 2.83 10.27 10.32
C VAL A 57 3.97 11.21 10.70
N GLU A 58 5.16 10.69 11.06
CA GLU A 58 6.37 11.50 11.28
C GLU A 58 6.77 12.30 10.03
N HIS A 59 6.42 11.82 8.83
CA HIS A 59 6.61 12.54 7.56
C HIS A 59 5.39 13.38 7.13
N GLY A 60 4.37 13.50 7.97
CA GLY A 60 3.15 14.28 7.69
C GLY A 60 2.15 13.59 6.77
N VAL A 61 2.27 12.27 6.55
CA VAL A 61 1.31 11.50 5.74
C VAL A 61 0.06 11.19 6.56
N SER A 62 -1.10 11.52 5.99
CA SER A 62 -2.42 11.14 6.49
C SER A 62 -2.87 9.82 5.87
N LEU A 63 -3.48 8.94 6.67
CA LEU A 63 -3.92 7.62 6.22
C LEU A 63 -5.44 7.55 6.04
N ARG A 64 -5.88 6.94 4.94
CA ARG A 64 -7.26 6.47 4.70
C ARG A 64 -7.25 4.95 4.73
N ALA A 65 -8.01 4.31 5.58
CA ALA A 65 -7.87 2.88 5.84
C ALA A 65 -9.21 2.14 5.76
N ASP A 66 -9.19 0.91 5.24
CA ASP A 66 -10.36 0.03 5.37
C ASP A 66 -10.58 -0.41 6.82
N THR A 67 -11.75 -0.98 7.10
CA THR A 67 -12.14 -1.34 8.47
C THR A 67 -11.17 -2.31 9.14
N ARG A 68 -10.52 -3.17 8.36
CA ARG A 68 -9.52 -4.12 8.86
C ARG A 68 -8.21 -3.44 9.20
N ALA A 69 -7.75 -2.52 8.35
CA ALA A 69 -6.54 -1.74 8.63
C ALA A 69 -6.73 -0.84 9.86
N LEU A 70 -7.93 -0.27 10.06
CA LEU A 70 -8.27 0.54 11.23
C LEU A 70 -8.15 -0.21 12.58
N GLU A 71 -8.18 -1.54 12.59
CA GLU A 71 -7.92 -2.31 13.82
C GLU A 71 -6.47 -2.14 14.33
N TYR A 72 -5.56 -1.69 13.46
CA TYR A 72 -4.12 -1.60 13.73
C TYR A 72 -3.55 -0.19 13.57
N LEU A 73 -4.37 0.78 13.17
CA LEU A 73 -3.98 2.17 12.90
C LEU A 73 -4.72 3.10 13.86
N GLU A 74 -4.00 3.94 14.59
CA GLU A 74 -4.57 4.82 15.63
C GLU A 74 -5.10 6.15 15.07
N THR A 75 -4.53 6.63 13.98
CA THR A 75 -4.76 7.99 13.43
C THR A 75 -5.45 8.01 12.08
N ALA A 76 -5.55 6.85 11.43
CA ALA A 76 -6.17 6.73 10.12
C ALA A 76 -7.68 7.03 10.15
N ALA A 77 -8.17 7.66 9.08
CA ALA A 77 -9.61 7.82 8.85
C ALA A 77 -10.15 6.66 8.01
N LEU A 78 -11.44 6.36 8.11
CA LEU A 78 -12.09 5.38 7.25
C LEU A 78 -11.97 5.79 5.77
N ALA A 79 -11.56 4.85 4.92
CA ALA A 79 -11.55 5.02 3.48
C ALA A 79 -12.96 4.90 2.89
N GLU A 80 -13.26 5.76 1.92
CA GLU A 80 -14.44 5.69 1.07
C GLU A 80 -14.14 4.91 -0.22
N GLU A 81 -15.16 4.48 -0.95
CA GLU A 81 -14.94 3.76 -2.22
C GLU A 81 -14.15 4.58 -3.25
N ALA A 82 -14.28 5.91 -3.22
CA ALA A 82 -13.54 6.81 -4.11
C ALA A 82 -12.04 6.87 -3.79
N ASP A 83 -11.63 6.57 -2.56
CA ASP A 83 -10.22 6.64 -2.15
C ASP A 83 -9.36 5.62 -2.91
N TRP A 84 -9.94 4.50 -3.36
CA TRP A 84 -9.23 3.46 -4.11
C TRP A 84 -8.89 3.87 -5.54
N ASP A 85 -9.64 4.81 -6.12
CA ASP A 85 -9.45 5.32 -7.49
C ASP A 85 -8.72 6.68 -7.53
N THR A 86 -8.34 7.24 -6.37
CA THR A 86 -7.85 8.61 -6.25
C THR A 86 -6.32 8.70 -6.33
N GLU A 87 -5.83 9.48 -7.30
CA GLU A 87 -4.44 9.98 -7.31
C GLU A 87 -4.39 11.26 -6.47
N TYR A 88 -3.87 11.19 -5.25
CA TYR A 88 -3.91 12.31 -4.31
C TYR A 88 -2.90 13.40 -4.65
N LEU A 89 -1.72 13.04 -5.16
CA LEU A 89 -0.58 13.97 -5.38
C LEU A 89 -0.19 14.78 -4.12
N ASP A 90 -0.52 14.27 -2.95
CA ASP A 90 -0.34 14.89 -1.64
C ASP A 90 0.13 13.85 -0.63
N TYR A 91 0.43 14.25 0.61
CA TYR A 91 0.77 13.38 1.73
C TYR A 91 -0.46 12.62 2.27
N ILE A 92 -1.14 11.88 1.39
CA ILE A 92 -2.28 11.02 1.71
C ILE A 92 -2.03 9.62 1.14
N LEU A 93 -2.26 8.58 1.92
CA LEU A 93 -2.10 7.19 1.47
C LEU A 93 -3.34 6.37 1.87
N ALA A 94 -3.95 5.70 0.89
CA ALA A 94 -4.99 4.71 1.16
C ALA A 94 -4.35 3.39 1.60
N VAL A 95 -4.97 2.67 2.55
CA VAL A 95 -4.44 1.44 3.15
C VAL A 95 -5.52 0.38 3.20
N LYS A 96 -5.24 -0.81 2.66
CA LYS A 96 -6.16 -1.92 2.64
C LYS A 96 -5.50 -3.22 3.08
N VAL A 97 -6.17 -3.97 3.95
CA VAL A 97 -5.75 -5.34 4.28
C VAL A 97 -6.39 -6.32 3.28
N VAL A 98 -5.57 -7.21 2.72
CA VAL A 98 -5.98 -8.27 1.79
C VAL A 98 -5.55 -9.64 2.32
N ASP A 99 -6.26 -10.71 1.96
CA ASP A 99 -6.00 -12.07 2.45
C ASP A 99 -5.15 -12.92 1.50
N SER A 100 -4.83 -12.41 0.31
CA SER A 100 -4.01 -13.13 -0.64
C SER A 100 -3.41 -12.24 -1.72
N LEU A 101 -2.36 -12.74 -2.37
CA LEU A 101 -1.83 -12.15 -3.61
C LEU A 101 -2.91 -12.00 -4.69
N SER A 102 -3.82 -12.97 -4.81
CA SER A 102 -4.89 -12.91 -5.83
C SER A 102 -5.83 -11.73 -5.59
N GLU A 103 -6.17 -11.45 -4.33
CA GLU A 103 -6.99 -10.29 -3.97
C GLU A 103 -6.23 -8.98 -4.21
N ALA A 104 -4.94 -8.92 -3.89
CA ALA A 104 -4.10 -7.77 -4.18
C ALA A 104 -4.09 -7.44 -5.69
N ILE A 105 -3.82 -8.45 -6.52
CA ILE A 105 -3.83 -8.32 -7.99
C ILE A 105 -5.21 -7.89 -8.49
N ALA A 106 -6.29 -8.47 -7.96
CA ALA A 106 -7.66 -8.12 -8.37
C ALA A 106 -8.00 -6.65 -8.02
N HIS A 107 -7.57 -6.17 -6.86
CA HIS A 107 -7.72 -4.77 -6.48
C HIS A 107 -6.93 -3.86 -7.42
N ILE A 108 -5.64 -4.14 -7.61
CA ILE A 108 -4.76 -3.36 -8.49
C ILE A 108 -5.34 -3.29 -9.90
N ASN A 109 -5.71 -4.41 -10.50
CA ASN A 109 -6.27 -4.44 -11.86
C ASN A 109 -7.61 -3.72 -12.01
N ARG A 110 -8.34 -3.52 -10.91
CA ARG A 110 -9.59 -2.76 -10.89
C ARG A 110 -9.34 -1.25 -10.85
N HIS A 111 -8.32 -0.80 -10.14
CA HIS A 111 -8.14 0.60 -9.74
C HIS A 111 -6.91 1.29 -10.35
N ASN A 112 -5.94 0.52 -10.87
CA ASN A 112 -4.72 1.08 -11.43
C ASN A 112 -4.95 1.90 -12.70
N THR A 113 -4.00 2.78 -12.98
CA THR A 113 -3.93 3.53 -14.24
C THR A 113 -2.84 2.99 -15.18
N LYS A 114 -2.36 1.77 -14.92
CA LYS A 114 -1.26 1.09 -15.62
C LYS A 114 0.04 1.89 -15.66
N HIS A 115 0.34 2.60 -14.56
CA HIS A 115 1.52 3.44 -14.44
C HIS A 115 2.67 2.70 -13.74
N SER A 116 2.56 2.43 -12.44
CA SER A 116 3.59 1.73 -11.67
C SER A 116 2.97 0.95 -10.53
N GLU A 117 3.18 -0.37 -10.52
CA GLU A 117 2.69 -1.27 -9.47
C GLU A 117 3.85 -2.03 -8.85
N THR A 118 3.87 -2.16 -7.53
CA THR A 118 5.01 -2.73 -6.80
C THR A 118 4.56 -3.87 -5.90
N ILE A 119 5.33 -4.95 -5.87
CA ILE A 119 5.25 -6.00 -4.85
C ILE A 119 6.53 -6.00 -4.00
N VAL A 120 6.37 -6.11 -2.68
CA VAL A 120 7.47 -6.37 -1.74
C VAL A 120 7.29 -7.79 -1.19
N THR A 121 8.20 -8.69 -1.55
CA THR A 121 8.17 -10.11 -1.14
C THR A 121 9.56 -10.74 -1.31
N ASP A 122 9.93 -11.71 -0.46
CA ASP A 122 11.05 -12.62 -0.73
C ASP A 122 10.61 -13.87 -1.52
N SER A 123 9.31 -14.04 -1.75
CA SER A 123 8.75 -15.18 -2.46
C SER A 123 8.98 -15.06 -3.97
N TYR A 124 9.83 -15.93 -4.52
CA TYR A 124 10.07 -15.96 -5.97
C TYR A 124 8.77 -16.25 -6.76
N SER A 125 7.94 -17.16 -6.28
CA SER A 125 6.69 -17.50 -6.95
C SER A 125 5.69 -16.34 -6.92
N ALA A 126 5.53 -15.65 -5.78
CA ALA A 126 4.64 -14.51 -5.67
C ALA A 126 5.09 -13.35 -6.56
N SER A 127 6.39 -13.04 -6.57
CA SER A 127 6.94 -11.97 -7.42
C SER A 127 6.74 -12.25 -8.91
N GLN A 128 7.08 -13.46 -9.39
CA GLN A 128 6.86 -13.81 -10.80
C GLN A 128 5.38 -13.76 -11.17
N ARG A 129 4.50 -14.20 -10.28
CA ARG A 129 3.07 -14.19 -10.53
C ARG A 129 2.51 -12.76 -10.60
N PHE A 130 2.91 -11.89 -9.68
CA PHE A 130 2.54 -10.47 -9.71
C PHE A 130 2.99 -9.79 -11.00
N LEU A 131 4.25 -10.00 -11.42
CA LEU A 131 4.79 -9.42 -12.66
C LEU A 131 4.09 -9.88 -13.93
N ASN A 132 3.44 -11.05 -13.91
CA ASN A 132 2.72 -11.59 -15.07
C ASN A 132 1.24 -11.20 -15.11
N GLU A 133 0.65 -10.82 -13.97
CA GLU A 133 -0.80 -10.63 -13.81
C GLU A 133 -1.23 -9.16 -13.61
N VAL A 134 -0.27 -8.23 -13.45
CA VAL A 134 -0.49 -6.80 -13.18
C VAL A 134 -0.04 -5.93 -14.35
#